data_AF-A0A1A9UDX2-F1
#
_entry.id   AF-A0A1A9UDX2-F1
#
_cell.length_a   1.000
_cell.length_b   1.000
_cell.length_c   1.000
_cell.angle_alpha   90.00
_cell.angle_beta   90.00
_cell.angle_gamma   90.00
#
_symmetry.space_group_name_H-M   'P 1'
#
loop_
_entity.id
_entity.type
_entity.pdbx_description
1 polymer ?
#
loop_
_entity_poly.entity_id
_entity_poly.type
_entity_poly.pdbx_seq_one_letter_code
_entity_poly.pdbx_strand_id
1 'polypeptide(L)'
;MENLQQMPYLDMIINESLRLLTTVPMNIRNVSKDIQLHIIEQKQQQRKPDIDKLHDGQDVIKSKRIVWIPKNTLIAMDTFSMQRDRSNWGPYAQQFHPKHFSKDYQHARHTYAYIPFSKGLRTCIGSRYSIYVLKIFLIKLISRFEFDTSACLDNLEFVEGISLKLRQAKDIEFHVQPCPQHKVGGSAEIHIDVS
;
A
#
# COMPACT_ATOMS: atom_id res chain seq x y z
N MET A 1 10.46 11.20 21.86
CA MET A 1 10.34 10.19 20.78
C MET A 1 9.23 9.17 21.05
N GLU A 2 8.93 8.83 22.31
CA GLU A 2 7.83 7.91 22.69
C GLU A 2 6.47 8.27 22.09
N ASN A 3 6.06 9.54 22.13
CA ASN A 3 4.77 9.98 21.56
C ASN A 3 4.65 9.72 20.04
N LEU A 4 5.76 9.66 19.30
CA LEU A 4 5.77 9.40 17.85
C LEU A 4 5.45 7.94 17.52
N GLN A 5 5.70 7.03 18.47
CA GLN A 5 5.38 5.61 18.33
C GLN A 5 3.91 5.30 18.66
N GLN A 6 3.20 6.23 19.28
CA GLN A 6 1.82 6.06 19.76
C GLN A 6 0.79 6.79 18.88
N MET A 7 1.01 6.83 17.55
CA MET A 7 0.11 7.50 16.60
C MET A 7 -0.49 6.49 15.61
N PRO A 8 -1.41 5.64 16.07
CA PRO A 8 -1.93 4.54 15.25
C PRO A 8 -2.63 5.03 13.98
N TYR A 9 -3.30 6.18 14.03
CA TYR A 9 -3.95 6.75 12.85
C TYR A 9 -2.94 7.25 11.81
N LEU A 10 -1.85 7.90 12.26
CA LEU A 10 -0.77 8.33 11.37
C LEU A 10 -0.05 7.13 10.74
N ASP A 11 0.15 6.05 11.51
CA ASP A 11 0.68 4.80 11.00
C ASP A 11 -0.22 4.19 9.92
N MET A 12 -1.53 4.18 10.14
CA MET A 12 -2.50 3.71 9.15
C MET A 12 -2.46 4.55 7.86
N ILE A 13 -2.39 5.88 7.98
CA ILE A 13 -2.26 6.80 6.84
C ILE A 13 -0.99 6.52 6.05
N ILE A 14 0.16 6.48 6.71
CA ILE A 14 1.45 6.26 6.05
C ILE A 14 1.47 4.92 5.32
N ASN A 15 0.98 3.86 5.97
CA ASN A 15 0.94 2.54 5.36
C ASN A 15 -0.02 2.47 4.17
N GLU A 16 -1.17 3.13 4.25
CA GLU A 16 -2.12 3.21 3.14
C GLU A 16 -1.57 4.02 1.96
N SER A 17 -0.84 5.10 2.25
CA SER A 17 -0.13 5.85 1.21
C SER A 17 0.94 4.98 0.54
N LEU A 18 1.75 4.24 1.30
CA LEU A 18 2.76 3.33 0.74
C LEU A 18 2.15 2.14 -0.03
N ARG A 19 0.93 1.73 0.34
CA ARG A 19 0.19 0.69 -0.36
C ARG A 19 -0.21 1.12 -1.76
N LEU A 20 -0.82 2.31 -1.88
CA LEU A 20 -1.26 2.85 -3.15
C LEU A 20 -0.08 3.42 -3.95
N LEU A 21 0.76 4.24 -3.32
CA LEU A 21 1.90 4.89 -3.95
C LEU A 21 3.18 4.07 -3.74
N THR A 22 3.15 2.81 -4.16
CA THR A 22 4.29 1.90 -4.03
C THR A 22 5.47 2.44 -4.82
N THR A 23 6.55 2.82 -4.14
CA THR A 23 7.71 3.45 -4.78
C THR A 23 8.34 2.58 -5.87
N VAL A 24 8.41 1.26 -5.65
CA VAL A 24 8.94 0.28 -6.60
C VAL A 24 7.81 -0.68 -6.99
N PRO A 25 7.13 -0.47 -8.14
CA PRO A 25 5.92 -1.22 -8.49
C PRO A 25 6.21 -2.68 -8.86
N MET A 26 7.46 -2.99 -9.24
CA MET A 26 7.87 -4.33 -9.66
C MET A 26 9.18 -4.76 -8.99
N ASN A 27 9.16 -5.94 -8.37
CA ASN A 27 10.33 -6.54 -7.74
C ASN A 27 10.79 -7.77 -8.53
N ILE A 28 11.94 -7.69 -9.20
CA ILE A 28 12.47 -8.78 -10.04
C ILE A 28 13.50 -9.60 -9.28
N ARG A 29 13.48 -10.92 -9.44
CA ARG A 29 14.47 -11.87 -8.91
C ARG A 29 14.90 -12.83 -10.00
N ASN A 30 16.18 -13.20 -10.00
CA ASN A 30 16.70 -14.27 -10.83
C ASN A 30 16.76 -15.57 -10.02
N VAL A 31 16.23 -16.64 -10.59
CA VAL A 31 16.20 -17.98 -10.01
C VAL A 31 17.58 -18.62 -10.11
N SER A 32 18.24 -18.88 -8.97
CA SER A 32 19.63 -19.37 -8.94
C SER A 32 19.80 -20.86 -9.20
N LYS A 33 18.72 -21.64 -9.07
CA LYS A 33 18.63 -23.08 -9.30
C LYS A 33 17.19 -23.45 -9.61
N ASP A 34 16.95 -24.59 -10.23
CA ASP A 34 15.58 -25.05 -10.50
C ASP A 34 14.77 -25.07 -9.19
N ILE A 35 13.58 -24.47 -9.23
CA ILE A 35 12.66 -24.42 -8.08
C ILE A 35 11.29 -24.96 -8.46
N GLN A 36 10.62 -25.53 -7.47
CA GLN A 36 9.25 -25.98 -7.57
C GLN A 36 8.33 -24.97 -6.88
N LEU A 37 7.43 -24.34 -7.61
CA LEU A 37 6.37 -23.52 -7.03
C LEU A 37 5.10 -24.34 -6.82
N HIS A 38 4.57 -24.27 -5.61
CA HIS A 38 3.26 -24.80 -5.29
C HIS A 38 2.24 -23.67 -5.40
N ILE A 39 1.42 -23.73 -6.44
CA ILE A 39 0.32 -22.77 -6.62
C ILE A 39 -0.92 -23.38 -5.98
N ILE A 40 -1.48 -22.65 -5.01
CA ILE A 40 -2.72 -22.99 -4.33
C ILE A 40 -3.80 -22.08 -4.91
N GLU A 41 -4.70 -22.62 -5.71
CA GLU A 41 -5.89 -21.87 -6.14
C GLU A 41 -6.99 -22.05 -5.09
N GLN A 42 -7.44 -20.94 -4.52
CA GLN A 42 -8.61 -20.93 -3.63
C GLN A 42 -9.82 -20.50 -4.45
N LYS A 43 -10.65 -21.45 -4.88
CA LYS A 43 -11.97 -21.11 -5.43
C LYS A 43 -12.96 -21.04 -4.27
N GLN A 44 -13.47 -19.84 -3.96
CA GLN A 44 -14.64 -19.70 -3.08
C GLN A 44 -15.87 -20.12 -3.89
N GLN A 45 -16.48 -21.25 -3.54
CA GLN A 45 -17.71 -21.70 -4.16
C GLN A 45 -18.89 -21.07 -3.40
N GLN A 46 -19.55 -20.08 -3.99
CA GLN A 46 -20.84 -19.59 -3.49
C GLN A 46 -21.87 -20.70 -3.65
N ARG A 47 -22.25 -21.35 -2.53
CA ARG A 47 -23.43 -22.22 -2.49
C ARG A 47 -24.66 -21.31 -2.32
N LYS A 48 -25.71 -21.53 -3.13
CA LYS A 48 -27.05 -20.95 -2.90
C LYS A 48 -27.45 -21.27 -1.44
N PRO A 49 -28.08 -20.35 -0.70
CA PRO A 49 -28.44 -20.60 0.69
C PRO A 49 -29.57 -21.64 0.73
N ASP A 50 -29.24 -22.87 1.09
CA ASP A 50 -30.23 -23.85 1.57
C ASP A 50 -30.51 -23.52 3.04
N ILE A 51 -31.77 -23.20 3.31
CA ILE A 51 -32.28 -22.63 4.58
C ILE A 51 -32.23 -23.59 5.79
N ASP A 52 -31.69 -24.81 5.65
CA ASP A 52 -31.80 -25.85 6.69
C ASP A 52 -30.49 -26.44 7.23
N LYS A 53 -29.32 -25.80 7.04
CA LYS A 53 -28.07 -26.31 7.63
C LYS A 53 -27.21 -25.24 8.28
N LEU A 54 -27.43 -25.04 9.59
CA LEU A 54 -26.37 -24.58 10.50
C LEU A 54 -25.34 -25.71 10.65
N HIS A 55 -24.33 -25.75 9.79
CA HIS A 55 -23.05 -26.34 10.15
C HIS A 55 -21.91 -25.57 9.47
N ASP A 56 -21.05 -25.05 10.34
CA ASP A 56 -19.84 -24.30 10.08
C ASP A 56 -18.85 -25.19 9.31
N GLY A 57 -18.68 -24.91 8.03
CA GLY A 57 -17.91 -25.76 7.12
C GLY A 57 -17.83 -25.16 5.73
N GLN A 58 -17.05 -24.10 5.58
CA GLN A 58 -16.66 -23.61 4.25
C GLN A 58 -15.64 -24.60 3.65
N ASP A 59 -16.12 -25.52 2.80
CA ASP A 59 -15.27 -26.40 2.01
C ASP A 59 -14.49 -25.58 0.96
N VAL A 60 -13.28 -25.14 1.30
CA VAL A 60 -12.36 -24.51 0.35
C VAL A 60 -11.72 -25.59 -0.51
N ILE A 61 -12.15 -25.72 -1.77
CA ILE A 61 -11.46 -26.57 -2.75
C ILE A 61 -10.11 -25.92 -3.07
N LYS A 62 -9.03 -26.47 -2.49
CA LYS A 62 -7.65 -26.07 -2.77
C LYS A 62 -7.13 -26.91 -3.94
N SER A 63 -7.15 -26.36 -5.16
CA SER A 63 -6.41 -26.98 -6.27
C SER A 63 -4.92 -26.71 -6.04
N LYS A 64 -4.11 -27.77 -5.96
CA LYS A 64 -2.65 -27.66 -5.76
C LYS A 64 -1.97 -28.07 -7.05
N ARG A 65 -1.47 -27.09 -7.81
CA ARG A 65 -0.66 -27.37 -9.00
C ARG A 65 0.81 -27.06 -8.71
N ILE A 66 1.67 -27.90 -9.27
CA ILE A 66 3.11 -27.78 -9.17
C ILE A 66 3.63 -27.20 -10.47
N VAL A 67 4.44 -26.14 -10.39
CA VAL A 67 5.10 -25.53 -11.54
C VAL A 67 6.60 -25.56 -11.31
N TRP A 68 7.34 -26.13 -12.27
CA TRP A 68 8.80 -26.11 -12.27
C TRP A 68 9.29 -24.81 -12.92
N ILE A 69 10.20 -24.13 -12.25
CA ILE A 69 10.84 -22.91 -12.75
C ILE A 69 12.33 -23.19 -12.89
N PRO A 70 12.86 -23.22 -14.12
CA PRO A 70 14.28 -23.45 -14.36
C PRO A 70 15.17 -22.36 -13.76
N LYS A 71 16.41 -22.75 -13.47
CA LYS A 71 17.51 -21.82 -13.21
C LYS A 71 17.59 -20.76 -14.31
N ASN A 72 18.01 -19.56 -13.92
CA ASN A 72 18.12 -18.37 -14.76
C ASN A 72 16.77 -17.77 -15.23
N THR A 73 15.64 -18.24 -14.69
CA THR A 73 14.34 -17.60 -14.94
C THR A 73 14.22 -16.30 -14.14
N LEU A 74 13.71 -15.25 -14.77
CA LEU A 74 13.33 -14.01 -14.09
C LEU A 74 11.91 -14.13 -13.55
N ILE A 75 11.75 -13.90 -12.24
CA ILE A 75 10.45 -13.79 -11.58
C ILE A 75 10.23 -12.33 -11.26
N ALA A 76 9.19 -11.75 -11.86
CA ALA A 76 8.72 -10.41 -11.54
C ALA A 76 7.53 -10.51 -10.57
N MET A 77 7.63 -9.84 -9.43
CA MET A 77 6.53 -9.65 -8.49
C MET A 77 5.96 -8.26 -8.71
N ASP A 78 4.75 -8.20 -9.24
CA ASP A 78 3.99 -6.96 -9.40
C ASP A 78 3.37 -6.58 -8.04
N THR A 79 4.08 -5.70 -7.33
CA THR A 79 3.61 -5.18 -6.04
C THR A 79 2.52 -4.13 -6.21
N PHE A 80 2.47 -3.43 -7.34
CA PHE A 80 1.46 -2.41 -7.61
C PHE A 80 0.06 -3.03 -7.70
N SER A 81 -0.11 -4.06 -8.52
CA SER A 81 -1.37 -4.78 -8.68
C SER A 81 -1.72 -5.61 -7.45
N MET A 82 -0.74 -6.32 -6.88
CA MET A 82 -0.96 -7.13 -5.68
C MET A 82 -1.48 -6.30 -4.50
N GLN A 83 -0.93 -5.10 -4.30
CA GLN A 83 -1.36 -4.22 -3.21
C GLN A 83 -2.72 -3.56 -3.46
N ARG A 84 -3.33 -3.75 -4.63
CA ARG A 84 -4.66 -3.28 -5.03
C ARG A 84 -5.66 -4.41 -5.30
N ASP A 85 -5.24 -5.64 -5.08
CA ASP A 85 -6.06 -6.80 -5.33
C ASP A 85 -7.20 -6.91 -4.31
N ARG A 86 -8.44 -6.93 -4.81
CA ARG A 86 -9.65 -7.06 -3.98
C ARG A 86 -9.67 -8.34 -3.16
N SER A 87 -9.00 -9.41 -3.60
CA SER A 87 -8.93 -10.64 -2.82
C SER A 87 -8.17 -10.47 -1.50
N ASN A 88 -7.23 -9.53 -1.45
CA ASN A 88 -6.39 -9.24 -0.28
C ASN A 88 -6.83 -8.00 0.50
N TRP A 89 -7.46 -7.03 -0.17
CA TRP A 89 -7.77 -5.71 0.38
C TRP A 89 -9.28 -5.41 0.43
N GLY A 90 -10.13 -6.32 -0.06
CA GLY A 90 -11.58 -6.19 0.01
C GLY A 90 -12.14 -5.16 -0.98
N PRO A 91 -13.37 -4.66 -0.75
CA PRO A 91 -14.07 -3.80 -1.71
C PRO A 91 -13.38 -2.43 -1.92
N TYR A 92 -12.68 -1.93 -0.89
CA TYR A 92 -11.99 -0.63 -0.93
C TYR A 92 -10.55 -0.72 -1.43
N ALA A 93 -10.14 -1.84 -2.04
CA ALA A 93 -8.76 -2.09 -2.47
C ALA A 93 -8.15 -1.01 -3.38
N GLN A 94 -8.97 -0.29 -4.16
CA GLN A 94 -8.51 0.78 -5.05
C GLN A 94 -8.55 2.18 -4.41
N GLN A 95 -9.18 2.31 -3.23
CA GLN A 95 -9.40 3.58 -2.56
C GLN A 95 -8.38 3.80 -1.45
N PHE A 96 -8.13 5.06 -1.11
CA PHE A 96 -7.36 5.41 0.09
C PHE A 96 -8.22 5.17 1.34
N HIS A 97 -7.97 4.04 2.02
CA HIS A 97 -8.74 3.60 3.18
C HIS A 97 -7.81 3.17 4.34
N PRO A 98 -7.39 4.11 5.23
CA PRO A 98 -6.44 3.83 6.30
C PRO A 98 -6.82 2.66 7.21
N LYS A 99 -8.13 2.38 7.38
CA LYS A 99 -8.63 1.27 8.20
C LYS A 99 -8.21 -0.11 7.68
N HIS A 100 -7.71 -0.24 6.45
CA HIS A 100 -7.05 -1.47 6.00
C HIS A 100 -5.93 -1.93 6.94
N PHE A 101 -5.32 -1.00 7.69
CA PHE A 101 -4.27 -1.26 8.66
C PHE A 101 -4.76 -1.25 10.11
N SER A 102 -6.07 -1.20 10.36
CA SER A 102 -6.64 -1.42 11.69
C SER A 102 -6.54 -2.90 12.09
N LYS A 103 -6.68 -3.19 13.39
CA LYS A 103 -6.64 -4.57 13.90
C LYS A 103 -7.72 -5.46 13.27
N ASP A 104 -8.86 -4.88 12.90
CA ASP A 104 -10.01 -5.61 12.36
C ASP A 104 -9.74 -6.16 10.95
N TYR A 105 -8.97 -5.42 10.13
CA TYR A 105 -8.67 -5.80 8.75
C TYR A 105 -7.40 -6.63 8.59
N GLN A 106 -6.49 -6.59 9.57
CA GLN A 106 -5.19 -7.27 9.45
C GLN A 106 -5.27 -8.79 9.42
N HIS A 107 -6.27 -9.41 10.07
CA HIS A 107 -6.36 -10.87 10.24
C HIS A 107 -6.76 -11.63 8.97
N ALA A 108 -7.41 -10.95 8.01
CA ALA A 108 -7.90 -11.60 6.78
C ALA A 108 -6.88 -11.62 5.64
N ARG A 109 -5.74 -10.93 5.77
CA ARG A 109 -4.81 -10.67 4.65
C ARG A 109 -3.58 -11.57 4.68
N HIS A 110 -3.14 -12.01 3.50
CA HIS A 110 -1.91 -12.77 3.37
C HIS A 110 -0.68 -11.95 3.78
N THR A 111 0.28 -12.57 4.48
CA THR A 111 1.47 -11.91 5.06
C THR A 111 2.43 -11.29 4.03
N TYR A 112 2.25 -11.59 2.75
CA TYR A 112 3.01 -11.01 1.63
C TYR A 112 2.18 -10.08 0.73
N ALA A 113 0.90 -9.85 1.04
CA ALA A 113 0.06 -8.95 0.27
C ALA A 113 0.38 -7.46 0.49
N TYR A 114 1.27 -7.15 1.45
CA TYR A 114 1.79 -5.81 1.73
C TYR A 114 3.30 -5.88 1.97
N ILE A 115 4.09 -5.34 1.04
CA ILE A 115 5.57 -5.36 1.08
C ILE A 115 6.16 -4.06 0.53
N PRO A 116 5.78 -2.89 1.08
CA PRO A 116 6.20 -1.57 0.56
C PRO A 116 7.72 -1.37 0.58
N PHE A 117 8.42 -2.13 1.42
CA PHE A 117 9.87 -2.11 1.60
C PHE A 117 10.53 -3.44 1.25
N SER A 118 9.88 -4.26 0.40
CA SER A 118 10.23 -5.68 0.21
C SER A 118 10.15 -6.49 1.53
N LYS A 119 10.53 -7.77 1.48
CA LYS A 119 10.60 -8.66 2.65
C LYS A 119 11.71 -9.70 2.46
N GLY A 120 12.24 -10.23 3.56
CA GLY A 120 13.32 -11.23 3.56
C GLY A 120 14.72 -10.61 3.50
N LEU A 121 15.69 -11.36 2.95
CA LEU A 121 17.13 -10.99 2.95
C LEU A 121 17.45 -9.67 2.23
N ARG A 122 16.58 -9.24 1.31
CA ARG A 122 16.71 -7.97 0.58
C ARG A 122 15.62 -6.97 0.98
N THR A 123 15.21 -6.99 2.24
CA THR A 123 14.33 -5.96 2.80
C THR A 123 15.06 -4.62 2.84
N CYS A 124 14.34 -3.51 2.64
CA CYS A 124 14.94 -2.18 2.70
C CYS A 124 15.47 -1.89 4.11
N ILE A 125 16.78 -1.66 4.20
CA ILE A 125 17.45 -1.27 5.45
C ILE A 125 16.96 0.09 5.98
N GLY A 126 16.53 0.97 5.08
CA GLY A 126 16.00 2.30 5.40
C GLY A 126 14.53 2.33 5.83
N SER A 127 13.84 1.18 5.89
CA SER A 127 12.39 1.13 6.20
C SER A 127 12.05 1.80 7.53
N ARG A 128 12.77 1.48 8.61
CA ARG A 128 12.51 2.09 9.93
C ARG A 128 12.78 3.59 9.92
N TYR A 129 13.91 4.01 9.36
CA TYR A 129 14.31 5.41 9.30
C TYR A 129 13.32 6.25 8.49
N SER A 130 12.95 5.78 7.29
CA SER A 130 12.00 6.47 6.42
C SER A 130 10.63 6.68 7.08
N ILE A 131 10.09 5.67 7.77
CA ILE A 131 8.83 5.82 8.51
C ILE A 131 8.95 6.90 9.59
N TYR A 132 10.04 6.95 10.36
CA TYR A 132 10.23 8.01 11.36
C TYR A 132 10.33 9.40 10.74
N VAL A 133 11.11 9.54 9.67
CA VAL A 133 11.26 10.82 8.95
C VAL A 133 9.91 11.27 8.40
N LEU A 134 9.16 10.38 7.75
CA LEU A 134 7.81 10.67 7.23
C LEU A 134 6.86 11.12 8.33
N LYS A 135 6.85 10.43 9.48
CA LYS A 135 6.01 10.86 10.61
C LYS A 135 6.36 12.26 11.08
N ILE A 136 7.65 12.54 11.31
CA ILE A 136 8.10 13.86 11.78
C ILE A 136 7.74 14.94 10.76
N PHE A 137 8.00 14.68 9.48
CA PHE A 137 7.70 15.58 8.38
C PHE A 137 6.20 15.91 8.30
N LEU A 138 5.35 14.88 8.25
CA LEU A 138 3.90 15.04 8.19
C LEU A 138 3.37 15.81 9.40
N ILE A 139 3.79 15.45 10.63
CA ILE A 139 3.37 16.18 11.84
C ILE A 139 3.77 17.65 11.77
N LYS A 140 4.99 17.97 11.30
CA LYS A 140 5.46 19.35 11.19
C LYS A 140 4.71 20.16 10.14
N LEU A 141 4.26 19.52 9.06
CA LEU A 141 3.42 20.14 8.03
C LEU A 141 2.00 20.36 8.56
N ILE A 142 1.29 19.30 8.96
CA ILE A 142 -0.13 19.38 9.32
C ILE A 142 -0.38 20.13 10.64
N SER A 143 0.64 20.28 11.51
CA SER A 143 0.50 21.10 12.73
C SER A 143 0.55 22.60 12.46
N ARG A 144 1.02 23.01 11.27
CA ARG A 144 1.27 24.41 10.92
C ARG A 144 0.53 24.89 9.69
N PHE A 145 0.12 23.97 8.82
CA PHE A 145 -0.48 24.29 7.54
C PHE A 145 -1.71 23.42 7.31
N GLU A 146 -2.68 24.03 6.65
CA GLU A 146 -3.82 23.38 6.02
C GLU A 146 -3.55 23.30 4.52
N PHE A 147 -3.91 22.16 3.93
CA PHE A 147 -3.66 21.85 2.52
C PHE A 147 -4.99 21.60 1.84
N ASP A 148 -5.20 22.23 0.70
CA ASP A 148 -6.33 21.99 -0.20
C ASP A 148 -5.79 21.73 -1.61
N THR A 149 -6.50 20.89 -2.38
CA THR A 149 -6.15 20.63 -3.77
C THR A 149 -7.40 20.25 -4.54
N SER A 150 -7.47 20.68 -5.81
CA SER A 150 -8.48 20.22 -6.75
C SER A 150 -8.18 18.83 -7.33
N ALA A 151 -6.97 18.31 -7.10
CA ALA A 151 -6.55 17.01 -7.61
C ALA A 151 -7.30 15.87 -6.90
N CYS A 152 -7.86 14.95 -7.69
CA CYS A 152 -8.51 13.74 -7.20
C CYS A 152 -7.62 12.52 -7.48
N LEU A 153 -7.40 11.68 -6.47
CA LEU A 153 -6.58 10.47 -6.58
C LEU A 153 -7.03 9.54 -7.72
N ASP A 154 -8.34 9.44 -7.94
CA ASP A 154 -8.93 8.57 -8.98
C ASP A 154 -8.64 9.08 -10.40
N ASN A 155 -8.28 10.37 -10.55
CA ASN A 155 -7.95 10.98 -11.83
C ASN A 155 -6.43 10.96 -12.12
N LEU A 156 -5.62 10.45 -11.19
CA LEU A 156 -4.17 10.39 -11.35
C LEU A 156 -3.76 9.18 -12.19
N GLU A 157 -2.95 9.41 -13.23
CA GLU A 157 -2.40 8.31 -14.03
C GLU A 157 -1.01 7.92 -13.52
N PHE A 158 -0.88 6.63 -13.19
CA PHE A 158 0.38 6.05 -12.81
C PHE A 158 1.16 5.58 -14.04
N VAL A 159 2.45 5.90 -14.06
CA VAL A 159 3.42 5.35 -15.02
C VAL A 159 4.34 4.42 -14.25
N GLU A 160 4.26 3.14 -14.57
CA GLU A 160 5.12 2.12 -13.99
C GLU A 160 6.47 2.09 -14.71
N GLY A 161 7.55 2.40 -13.99
CA GLY A 161 8.94 2.21 -14.42
C GLY A 161 9.75 1.53 -13.32
N ILE A 162 11.05 1.85 -13.23
CA ILE A 162 11.89 1.43 -12.08
C ILE A 162 11.26 1.94 -10.76
N SER A 163 10.73 3.16 -10.81
CA SER A 163 9.88 3.72 -9.77
C SER A 163 8.47 3.98 -10.33
N LEU A 164 7.48 3.99 -9.44
CA LEU A 164 6.15 4.48 -9.77
C LEU A 164 6.22 6.01 -9.93
N LYS A 165 5.66 6.53 -11.01
CA LYS A 165 5.58 7.97 -11.28
C LYS A 165 4.13 8.36 -11.55
N LEU A 166 3.82 9.63 -11.36
CA LEU A 166 2.56 10.22 -11.80
C LEU A 166 2.80 10.92 -13.13
N ARG A 167 1.98 10.63 -14.14
CA ARG A 167 2.08 11.29 -15.45
C ARG A 167 1.83 12.79 -15.32
N GLN A 168 0.83 13.17 -14.53
CA GLN A 168 0.38 14.54 -14.30
C GLN A 168 0.99 15.17 -13.05
N ALA A 169 2.18 14.73 -12.59
CA ALA A 169 2.76 15.23 -11.34
C ALA A 169 2.86 16.77 -11.28
N LYS A 170 3.13 17.40 -12.42
CA LYS A 170 3.28 18.85 -12.58
C LYS A 170 1.96 19.62 -12.51
N ASP A 171 0.84 18.93 -12.66
CA ASP A 171 -0.49 19.53 -12.69
C ASP A 171 -1.20 19.39 -11.32
N ILE A 172 -0.51 18.83 -10.32
CA ILE A 172 -1.03 18.72 -8.95
C ILE A 172 -0.63 19.97 -8.18
N GLU A 173 -1.57 20.90 -8.06
CA GLU A 173 -1.40 22.11 -7.27
C GLU A 173 -1.98 21.94 -5.86
N PHE A 174 -1.22 22.35 -4.86
CA PHE A 174 -1.68 22.43 -3.48
C PHE A 174 -1.80 23.90 -3.06
N HIS A 175 -2.99 24.28 -2.60
CA HIS A 175 -3.18 25.51 -1.86
C HIS A 175 -2.80 25.26 -0.39
N VAL A 176 -1.82 26.01 0.10
CA VAL A 176 -1.28 25.85 1.45
C VAL A 176 -1.54 27.12 2.25
N GLN A 177 -2.21 27.00 3.39
CA GLN A 177 -2.50 28.12 4.27
C GLN A 177 -2.03 27.85 5.70
N PRO A 178 -1.49 28.84 6.44
CA PRO A 178 -1.14 28.65 7.84
C PRO A 178 -2.35 28.26 8.69
N CYS A 179 -2.19 27.29 9.58
CA CYS A 179 -3.25 26.85 10.48
C CYS A 179 -3.66 28.02 11.41
N PRO A 180 -4.98 28.29 11.58
CA PRO A 180 -5.47 29.42 12.39
C PRO A 180 -4.97 29.43 13.84
N GLN A 181 -4.66 28.26 14.38
CA GLN A 181 -4.20 28.08 15.77
C GLN A 181 -2.73 28.48 15.99
N HIS A 182 -1.95 28.65 14.91
CA HIS A 182 -0.53 29.02 14.93
C HIS A 182 -0.25 30.22 14.01
N LYS A 183 -1.06 31.31 14.12
CA LYS A 183 -0.81 32.57 13.40
C LYS A 183 0.54 33.16 13.80
N VAL A 184 1.59 32.82 13.05
CA VAL A 184 2.82 33.61 12.97
C VAL A 184 2.59 34.57 11.81
N GLY A 185 2.63 35.88 12.07
CA GLY A 185 2.25 36.91 11.09
C GLY A 185 2.97 36.74 9.75
N GLY A 186 2.21 36.39 8.72
CA GLY A 186 2.71 36.21 7.35
C GLY A 186 1.91 35.17 6.59
N SER A 187 1.02 35.61 5.70
CA SER A 187 0.41 34.74 4.69
C SER A 187 1.52 34.34 3.71
N ALA A 188 1.92 33.08 3.71
CA ALA A 188 2.86 32.55 2.72
C ALA A 188 2.11 31.57 1.83
N GLU A 189 1.92 31.93 0.56
CA GLU A 189 1.58 30.96 -0.48
C GLU A 189 2.85 30.16 -0.79
N ILE A 190 2.85 28.88 -0.42
CA ILE A 190 3.95 27.97 -0.73
C ILE A 190 3.51 27.11 -1.90
N HIS A 191 4.00 27.42 -3.10
CA HIS A 191 3.90 26.52 -4.24
C HIS A 191 4.91 25.38 -4.04
N ILE A 192 4.41 24.16 -3.83
CA ILE A 192 5.22 22.95 -3.78
C ILE A 192 5.17 22.32 -5.17
N ASP A 193 6.22 22.51 -5.95
CA ASP A 193 6.41 21.80 -7.23
C ASP A 193 6.84 20.35 -6.94
N VAL A 194 6.10 19.39 -7.47
CA VAL A 194 6.31 17.94 -7.25
C VAL A 194 7.14 17.30 -8.37
N SER A 195 7.87 18.12 -9.15
CA SER A 195 8.71 17.73 -10.30
C SER A 195 9.81 16.71 -10.01
#